data_AF-A0A8H5GSH4-F1
#
_entry.id   AF-A0A8H5GSH4-F1
#
_cell.length_a   1.000
_cell.length_b   1.000
_cell.length_c   1.000
_cell.angle_alpha   90.00
_cell.angle_beta   90.00
_cell.angle_gamma   90.00
#
_symmetry.space_group_name_H-M   'P 1'
#
loop_
_entity.id
_entity.type
_entity.pdbx_description
1 polymer ?
#
loop_
_entity_poly.entity_id
_entity_poly.type
_entity_poly.pdbx_seq_one_letter_code
_entity_poly.pdbx_strand_id
1 'polypeptide(L)'
;MATYSSFSYHVATGKAVCDTIACDISLMPPPAVNGGYFAFARVKTDVCLVQVSSSTPTSSPLTTVDVKVFRHEFITIFRLSQTMTLHPSDLQILELIDDQLKCYEEDKETVFLAKSLTERLRTLTLPRRRNTPPHHRRVQALLPR
;
A
#
# COMPACT_ATOMS: atom_id res chain seq x y z
N MET A 1 -4.49 11.98 40.86
CA MET A 1 -4.25 13.22 40.08
C MET A 1 -3.21 12.88 39.02
N ALA A 2 -3.60 12.72 37.76
CA ALA A 2 -2.67 12.39 36.67
C ALA A 2 -2.23 13.70 35.99
N THR A 3 -0.93 13.94 35.96
CA THR A 3 -0.30 15.09 35.32
C THR A 3 -0.23 14.87 33.81
N TYR A 4 -0.84 15.77 33.05
CA TYR A 4 -0.66 15.84 31.59
C TYR A 4 0.75 16.38 31.29
N SER A 5 1.59 15.56 30.67
CA SER A 5 2.89 15.98 30.17
C SER A 5 2.70 16.69 28.82
N SER A 6 2.82 18.01 28.83
CA SER A 6 2.81 18.85 27.63
C SER A 6 4.12 18.68 26.87
N PHE A 7 4.08 18.10 25.67
CA PHE A 7 5.23 18.06 24.76
C PHE A 7 5.13 19.21 23.75
N SER A 8 6.01 20.20 23.89
CA SER A 8 6.25 21.24 22.88
C SER A 8 7.14 20.69 21.78
N TYR A 9 6.69 20.77 20.53
CA TYR A 9 7.53 20.46 19.36
C TYR A 9 8.27 21.72 18.93
N HIS A 10 9.60 21.65 18.88
CA HIS A 10 10.42 22.63 18.19
C HIS A 10 10.49 22.27 16.70
N VAL A 11 10.09 23.20 15.84
CA VAL A 11 10.29 23.14 14.40
C VAL A 11 11.78 23.39 14.12
N ALA A 12 12.51 22.33 13.77
CA ALA A 12 13.87 22.44 13.26
C ALA A 12 13.82 22.91 11.79
N THR A 13 14.10 24.19 11.57
CA THR A 13 14.33 24.78 10.25
C THR A 13 15.65 24.27 9.66
N GLY A 14 15.58 23.20 8.87
CA GLY A 14 16.67 22.77 7.99
C GLY A 14 16.51 23.40 6.61
N LYS A 15 17.44 24.28 6.22
CA LYS A 15 17.55 24.87 4.88
C LYS A 15 17.69 23.76 3.81
N ALA A 16 16.72 23.65 2.91
CA ALA A 16 16.92 23.00 1.62
C ALA A 16 17.42 24.06 0.61
N VAL A 17 18.66 23.90 0.17
CA VAL A 17 19.20 24.61 -1.00
C VAL A 17 18.51 23.99 -2.22
N CYS A 18 17.73 24.81 -2.92
CA CYS A 18 17.04 24.45 -4.14
C CYS A 18 17.97 24.68 -5.34
N ASP A 19 18.33 23.61 -6.03
CA ASP A 19 18.69 23.71 -7.44
C ASP A 19 17.56 23.10 -8.28
N THR A 20 17.03 23.98 -9.12
CA THR A 20 15.87 23.83 -9.99
C THR A 20 16.24 23.05 -11.23
N ILE A 21 15.54 21.97 -11.57
CA ILE A 21 15.17 21.63 -12.95
C ILE A 21 13.76 20.99 -12.95
N ALA A 22 12.88 21.60 -13.73
CA ALA A 22 11.47 21.27 -13.94
C ALA A 22 11.26 19.91 -14.61
N CYS A 23 10.12 19.26 -14.31
CA CYS A 23 9.25 18.57 -15.29
C CYS A 23 7.89 18.21 -14.64
N ASP A 24 6.83 18.79 -15.20
CA ASP A 24 5.42 18.36 -15.29
C ASP A 24 4.79 17.55 -14.12
N ILE A 25 4.03 18.26 -13.27
CA ILE A 25 3.36 17.72 -12.08
C ILE A 25 1.91 17.38 -12.44
N SER A 26 1.65 16.13 -12.79
CA SER A 26 0.31 15.53 -12.68
C SER A 26 0.44 14.10 -12.18
N LEU A 27 0.77 13.99 -10.89
CA LEU A 27 0.60 12.84 -9.98
C LEU A 27 1.53 13.09 -8.78
N MET A 28 1.26 14.12 -7.97
CA MET A 28 2.01 14.29 -6.73
C MET A 28 1.43 13.34 -5.68
N PRO A 29 2.16 12.32 -5.19
CA PRO A 29 1.79 11.68 -3.94
C PRO A 29 1.89 12.73 -2.81
N PRO A 30 0.98 12.69 -1.81
CA PRO A 30 1.04 13.61 -0.68
C PRO A 30 2.41 13.52 0.01
N PRO A 31 2.88 14.62 0.63
CA PRO A 31 4.20 14.66 1.26
C PRO A 31 4.30 13.61 2.35
N ALA A 32 4.96 12.50 2.03
CA ALA A 32 5.31 11.47 2.99
C ALA A 32 6.26 12.09 4.02
N VAL A 33 5.75 12.34 5.22
CA VAL A 33 6.51 12.96 6.31
C VAL A 33 7.70 12.10 6.75
N ASN A 34 7.77 10.83 6.32
CA ASN A 34 8.90 9.93 6.56
C ASN A 34 9.20 9.06 5.32
N GLY A 35 9.97 9.60 4.36
CA GLY A 35 10.84 8.85 3.43
C GLY A 35 10.22 7.76 2.54
N GLY A 36 8.90 7.65 2.44
CA GLY A 36 8.23 6.61 1.66
C GLY A 36 6.71 6.60 1.81
N TYR A 37 6.01 5.84 0.98
CA TYR A 37 4.53 5.77 0.98
C TYR A 37 4.02 4.36 1.28
N PHE A 38 2.85 4.28 1.89
CA PHE A 38 2.18 3.00 2.17
C PHE A 38 1.20 2.64 1.06
N ALA A 39 1.17 1.36 0.70
CA ALA A 39 0.28 0.84 -0.33
C ALA A 39 -0.12 -0.61 -0.03
N PHE A 40 -1.30 -1.03 -0.50
CA PHE A 40 -1.52 -2.43 -0.82
C PHE A 40 -0.85 -2.74 -2.14
N ALA A 41 -0.02 -3.77 -2.14
CA ALA A 41 0.71 -4.21 -3.33
C ALA A 41 0.66 -5.72 -3.46
N ARG A 42 0.80 -6.17 -4.70
CA ARG A 42 1.13 -7.56 -4.99
C ARG A 42 2.64 -7.69 -5.06
N VAL A 43 3.18 -8.49 -4.17
CA VAL A 43 4.58 -8.87 -4.16
C VAL A 43 4.63 -10.33 -4.60
N LYS A 44 5.16 -10.57 -5.80
CA LYS A 44 5.09 -11.90 -6.46
C LYS A 44 3.63 -12.36 -6.60
N THR A 45 3.18 -13.28 -5.74
CA THR A 45 1.81 -13.84 -5.74
C THR A 45 0.91 -13.27 -4.66
N ASP A 46 1.48 -12.63 -3.64
CA ASP A 46 0.77 -12.33 -2.41
C ASP A 46 0.41 -10.86 -2.32
N VAL A 47 -0.81 -10.56 -1.87
CA VAL A 47 -1.26 -9.18 -1.61
C VAL A 47 -0.95 -8.83 -0.16
N CYS A 48 -0.15 -7.79 0.04
CA CYS A 48 0.32 -7.36 1.36
C CYS A 48 0.30 -5.83 1.49
N LEU A 49 0.44 -5.35 2.73
CA LEU A 49 0.71 -3.96 3.01
C LEU A 49 2.22 -3.73 2.86
N VAL A 50 2.62 -2.71 2.11
CA VAL A 50 4.01 -2.33 1.91
C VAL A 50 4.24 -0.85 2.23
N GLN A 51 5.45 -0.52 2.67
CA GLN A 51 5.99 0.83 2.62
C GLN A 51 7.10 0.85 1.57
N VAL A 52 6.98 1.72 0.57
CA VAL A 52 7.94 1.89 -0.51
C VAL A 52 8.81 3.09 -0.23
N SER A 53 10.14 2.95 -0.32
CA SER A 53 11.07 4.06 -0.09
C SER A 53 10.98 5.11 -1.21
N SER A 54 10.95 6.39 -0.84
CA SER A 54 10.95 7.51 -1.80
C SER A 54 12.36 7.85 -2.31
N SER A 55 13.39 7.21 -1.77
CA SER A 55 14.80 7.43 -2.15
C SER A 55 15.21 6.73 -3.44
N THR A 56 14.34 5.88 -4.00
CA THR A 56 14.64 5.17 -5.25
C THR A 56 14.09 5.95 -6.46
N PRO A 57 14.95 6.47 -7.36
CA PRO A 57 14.49 7.23 -8.51
C PRO A 57 13.67 6.30 -9.43
N THR A 58 12.38 6.58 -9.54
CA THR A 58 11.40 5.76 -10.27
C THR A 58 11.57 5.84 -11.81
N SER A 59 12.54 6.62 -12.28
CA SER A 59 12.73 6.97 -13.69
C SER A 59 13.50 5.93 -14.50
N SER A 60 13.96 4.83 -13.89
CA SER A 60 14.66 3.77 -14.63
C SER A 60 14.01 2.40 -14.40
N PRO A 61 13.72 1.62 -15.46
CA PRO A 61 13.17 0.27 -15.33
C PRO A 61 14.16 -0.74 -14.73
N LEU A 62 15.40 -0.31 -14.47
CA LEU A 62 16.48 -1.14 -13.93
C LEU A 62 16.77 -0.88 -12.46
N THR A 63 16.18 0.16 -11.87
CA THR A 63 16.40 0.50 -10.45
C THR A 63 15.50 -0.34 -9.58
N THR A 64 16.14 -1.09 -8.68
CA THR A 64 15.45 -1.83 -7.64
C THR A 64 14.82 -0.88 -6.62
N VAL A 65 13.73 -1.32 -6.01
CA VAL A 65 12.94 -0.56 -5.04
C VAL A 65 13.03 -1.22 -3.68
N ASP A 66 13.41 -0.45 -2.66
CA ASP A 66 13.40 -0.95 -1.28
C ASP A 66 11.99 -0.86 -0.69
N VAL A 67 11.53 -1.98 -0.17
CA VAL A 67 10.20 -2.11 0.41
C VAL A 67 10.24 -2.79 1.77
N LYS A 68 9.47 -2.24 2.71
CA LYS A 68 9.08 -2.94 3.93
C LYS A 68 7.76 -3.65 3.69
N VAL A 69 7.68 -4.93 4.00
CA VAL A 69 6.46 -5.74 3.87
C VAL A 69 5.89 -6.05 5.24
N PHE A 70 4.63 -5.70 5.44
CA PHE A 70 3.91 -5.88 6.69
C PHE A 70 2.87 -6.99 6.54
N ARG A 71 2.84 -7.92 7.50
CA ARG A 71 1.85 -8.99 7.57
C ARG A 71 0.72 -8.62 8.50
N HIS A 72 -0.49 -8.98 8.09
CA HIS A 72 -1.67 -8.87 8.95
C HIS A 72 -1.55 -9.85 10.11
N GLU A 73 -1.62 -9.34 11.33
CA GLU A 73 -1.58 -10.18 12.53
C GLU A 73 -2.96 -10.25 13.19
N PHE A 74 -3.53 -9.09 13.57
CA PHE A 74 -4.82 -9.01 14.26
C PHE A 74 -5.63 -7.81 13.81
N ILE A 75 -6.92 -7.98 13.51
CA ILE A 75 -7.90 -6.90 13.26
C ILE A 75 -7.36 -5.82 12.30
N THR A 76 -6.77 -4.75 12.81
CA THR A 76 -6.21 -3.61 12.07
C THR A 76 -4.69 -3.49 12.17
N ILE A 77 -4.03 -4.39 12.91
CA ILE A 77 -2.61 -4.40 13.23
C ILE A 77 -1.83 -5.18 12.19
N PHE A 78 -0.82 -4.54 11.63
CA PHE A 78 0.14 -5.10 10.71
C PHE A 78 1.54 -4.92 11.28
N ARG A 79 2.31 -6.01 11.35
CA ARG A 79 3.70 -5.97 11.81
C ARG A 79 4.65 -6.15 10.64
N LEU A 80 5.80 -5.48 10.70
CA LEU A 80 6.86 -5.73 9.74
C LEU A 80 7.21 -7.21 9.77
N SER A 81 7.21 -7.81 8.58
CA SER A 81 7.63 -9.18 8.39
C SER A 81 9.01 -9.25 7.78
N GLN A 82 9.31 -8.36 6.83
CA GLN A 82 10.59 -8.35 6.13
C GLN A 82 10.82 -7.00 5.43
N THR A 83 12.08 -6.65 5.26
CA THR A 83 12.54 -5.56 4.39
C THR A 83 13.32 -6.19 3.24
N MET A 84 13.03 -5.77 2.01
CA MET A 84 13.70 -6.33 0.83
C MET A 84 13.76 -5.33 -0.31
N THR A 85 14.67 -5.62 -1.23
CA THR A 85 14.89 -4.87 -2.46
C THR A 85 14.30 -5.66 -3.63
N LEU A 86 13.35 -5.07 -4.36
CA LEU A 86 12.60 -5.73 -5.43
C LEU A 86 12.89 -5.11 -6.79
N HIS A 87 12.82 -5.93 -7.85
CA HIS A 87 12.69 -5.42 -9.20
C HIS A 87 11.27 -4.86 -9.39
N PRO A 88 11.07 -3.76 -10.14
CA PRO A 88 9.74 -3.20 -10.39
C PRO A 88 8.73 -4.21 -10.96
N SER A 89 9.18 -5.20 -11.74
CA SER A 89 8.33 -6.28 -12.26
C SER A 89 7.76 -7.22 -11.20
N ASP A 90 8.38 -7.29 -10.02
CA ASP A 90 7.93 -8.15 -8.90
C ASP A 90 6.99 -7.41 -7.93
N LEU A 91 6.80 -6.10 -8.13
CA LEU A 91 6.02 -5.22 -7.29
C LEU A 91 4.92 -4.53 -8.10
N GLN A 92 3.66 -4.87 -7.82
CA GLN A 92 2.52 -4.19 -8.42
C GLN A 92 1.74 -3.43 -7.34
N ILE A 93 1.77 -2.10 -7.38
CA ILE A 93 0.94 -1.27 -6.52
C ILE A 93 -0.53 -1.41 -6.93
N LEU A 94 -1.38 -1.80 -5.97
CA LEU A 94 -2.82 -1.98 -6.19
C LEU A 94 -3.61 -0.79 -5.67
N GLU A 95 -3.22 -0.26 -4.52
CA GLU A 95 -3.95 0.81 -3.83
C GLU A 95 -3.01 1.61 -2.93
N LEU A 96 -2.97 2.93 -3.07
CA LEU A 96 -2.24 3.80 -2.15
C LEU A 96 -3.04 4.00 -0.86
N ILE A 97 -2.35 4.01 0.28
CA ILE A 97 -2.97 4.20 1.59
C ILE A 97 -2.85 5.66 2.00
N ASP A 98 -3.99 6.29 2.23
CA ASP A 98 -4.10 7.64 2.81
C ASP A 98 -3.46 7.68 4.21
N ASP A 99 -2.71 8.75 4.51
CA ASP A 99 -2.11 8.98 5.82
C ASP A 99 -3.16 9.11 6.93
N GLN A 100 -4.37 9.59 6.63
CA GLN A 100 -5.45 9.70 7.61
C GLN A 100 -6.06 8.35 8.00
N LEU A 101 -5.88 7.33 7.16
CA LEU A 101 -6.43 5.99 7.39
C LEU A 101 -5.42 5.02 8.00
N LYS A 102 -4.25 5.51 8.42
CA LYS A 102 -3.22 4.71 9.07
C LYS A 102 -2.57 5.43 10.24
N CYS A 103 -1.96 4.65 11.13
CA CYS A 103 -1.03 5.11 12.13
C CYS A 103 0.20 4.20 12.06
N TYR A 104 1.38 4.75 11.77
CA TYR A 104 2.63 3.99 11.73
C TYR A 104 3.47 4.33 12.96
N GLU A 105 3.72 3.33 13.80
CA GLU A 105 4.66 3.40 14.91
C GLU A 105 6.01 2.82 14.45
N GLU A 106 6.92 3.70 14.02
CA GLU A 106 8.20 3.32 13.42
C GLU A 106 9.07 2.50 14.38
N ASP A 107 9.20 2.95 15.65
CA ASP A 107 10.00 2.26 16.69
C ASP A 107 9.57 0.81 16.93
N LYS A 108 8.30 0.50 16.65
CA LYS A 108 7.71 -0.84 16.84
C LYS A 108 7.48 -1.56 15.53
N GLU A 109 7.80 -0.92 14.41
CA GLU A 109 7.56 -1.41 13.06
C GLU A 109 6.14 -1.95 12.86
N THR A 110 5.17 -1.23 13.44
CA THR A 110 3.76 -1.63 13.50
C THR A 110 2.89 -0.58 12.83
N VAL A 111 2.00 -1.03 11.96
CA VAL A 111 1.04 -0.18 11.26
C VAL A 111 -0.37 -0.56 11.70
N PHE A 112 -1.12 0.43 12.14
CA PHE A 112 -2.55 0.31 12.39
C PHE A 112 -3.30 0.89 11.20
N LEU A 113 -4.18 0.11 10.57
CA LEU A 113 -5.02 0.58 9.47
C LEU A 113 -6.45 0.81 9.93
N ALA A 114 -7.18 1.70 9.26
CA ALA A 114 -8.62 1.77 9.43
C ALA A 114 -9.27 0.43 9.05
N LYS A 115 -10.35 0.05 9.73
CA LYS A 115 -11.06 -1.22 9.48
C LYS A 115 -11.48 -1.39 8.02
N SER A 116 -11.90 -0.29 7.38
CA SER A 116 -12.27 -0.27 5.96
C SER A 116 -11.12 -0.72 5.05
N LEU A 117 -9.86 -0.39 5.38
CA LEU A 117 -8.69 -0.86 4.64
C LEU A 117 -8.47 -2.37 4.77
N THR A 118 -8.63 -2.92 5.99
CA THR A 118 -8.54 -4.37 6.18
C THR A 118 -9.64 -5.11 5.40
N GLU A 119 -10.85 -4.55 5.32
CA GLU A 119 -11.93 -5.10 4.51
C GLU A 119 -11.58 -5.09 3.01
N ARG A 120 -11.02 -3.97 2.50
CA ARG A 120 -10.52 -3.89 1.12
C ARG A 120 -9.41 -4.89 0.85
N LEU A 121 -8.44 -5.02 1.75
CA LEU A 121 -7.36 -6.01 1.62
C LEU A 121 -7.91 -7.43 1.47
N ARG A 122 -8.92 -7.81 2.28
CA ARG A 122 -9.58 -9.12 2.14
C ARG A 122 -10.19 -9.32 0.76
N THR A 123 -10.84 -8.29 0.21
CA THR A 123 -11.39 -8.34 -1.15
C THR A 123 -10.29 -8.51 -2.22
N LEU A 124 -9.14 -7.88 -2.03
CA LEU A 124 -7.99 -7.99 -2.95
C LEU A 124 -7.29 -9.35 -2.88
N THR A 125 -7.25 -9.97 -1.70
CA THR A 125 -6.61 -11.29 -1.50
C THR A 125 -7.49 -12.46 -1.95
N LEU A 126 -8.82 -12.30 -1.93
CA LEU A 126 -9.73 -13.38 -2.32
C LEU A 126 -9.61 -13.68 -3.82
N PRO A 127 -9.55 -14.97 -4.23
CA PRO A 127 -9.64 -15.34 -5.63
C PRO A 127 -10.94 -14.76 -6.17
N ARG A 128 -10.86 -13.91 -7.19
CA ARG A 128 -12.03 -13.36 -7.87
C ARG A 128 -12.83 -14.55 -8.40
N ARG A 129 -13.87 -14.98 -7.69
CA ARG A 129 -14.76 -16.03 -8.17
C ARG A 129 -15.28 -15.54 -9.52
N ARG A 130 -14.85 -16.21 -10.59
CA ARG A 130 -15.42 -15.99 -11.91
C ARG A 130 -16.90 -16.32 -11.76
N ASN A 131 -17.74 -15.30 -11.72
CA ASN A 131 -19.16 -15.45 -11.95
C ASN A 131 -19.30 -15.86 -13.42
N THR A 132 -19.12 -17.15 -13.71
CA THR A 132 -19.56 -17.69 -15.00
C THR A 132 -21.08 -17.63 -14.96
N PRO A 133 -21.73 -16.92 -15.90
CA PRO A 133 -23.18 -16.92 -15.97
C PRO A 133 -23.67 -18.38 -16.10
N PRO A 134 -24.79 -18.75 -15.48
CA PRO A 134 -25.33 -20.09 -15.62
C PRO A 134 -25.61 -20.33 -17.10
N HIS A 135 -24.98 -21.37 -17.67
CA HIS A 135 -25.32 -21.85 -19.00
C HIS A 135 -26.83 -22.17 -18.99
N HIS A 136 -27.62 -21.35 -19.67
CA HIS A 136 -28.98 -21.71 -20.03
C HIS A 136 -28.88 -22.95 -20.92
N ARG A 137 -29.13 -24.11 -20.30
CA ARG A 137 -29.36 -25.37 -20.99
C ARG A 137 -30.66 -25.20 -21.78
N ARG A 138 -30.51 -24.79 -23.05
CA ARG A 138 -31.60 -24.68 -24.02
C ARG A 138 -32.16 -26.09 -24.24
N VAL A 139 -33.28 -26.41 -23.60
CA VAL A 139 -34.04 -27.62 -23.89
C VAL A 139 -34.60 -27.44 -25.30
N GLN A 140 -34.02 -28.14 -26.28
CA GLN A 140 -34.64 -28.27 -27.60
C GLN A 140 -35.91 -29.12 -27.41
N ALA A 141 -37.07 -28.49 -27.64
CA ALA A 141 -38.31 -29.22 -27.82
C ALA A 141 -38.23 -30.02 -29.12
N LEU A 142 -38.31 -31.35 -29.00
CA LEU A 142 -38.57 -32.26 -30.11
C LEU A 142 -40.03 -32.11 -30.54
N LEU A 143 -40.27 -31.62 -31.75
CA LEU A 143 -41.58 -31.65 -32.41
C LEU A 143 -41.74 -33.00 -33.16
N PRO A 144 -42.84 -33.75 -32.97
CA PRO A 144 -43.16 -34.89 -33.83
C PRO A 144 -43.84 -34.43 -35.13
N ARG A 145 -43.66 -35.22 -36.19
CA ARG A 145 -44.25 -35.05 -37.53
C ARG A 145 -45.71 -35.44 -37.56
#